data_AF-A0A4S4K7M2-F1
#
_entry.id   AF-A0A4S4K7M2-F1
#
_cell.length_a   1.000
_cell.length_b   1.000
_cell.length_c   1.000
_cell.angle_alpha   90.00
_cell.angle_beta   90.00
_cell.angle_gamma   90.00
#
_symmetry.space_group_name_H-M   'P 1'
#
loop_
_entity.id
_entity.type
_entity.pdbx_description
1 polymer ?
#
loop_
_entity_poly.entity_id
_entity_poly.type
_entity_poly.pdbx_seq_one_letter_code
_entity_poly.pdbx_strand_id
1 'polypeptide(L)'
;MCATHNVCASTQMIMTEEFKKGSAIVDKVIVGSAQWSDLFTKHDFFHKYRYYLQVVASTGSAELQLKWSGTVESRIRQLVMKLEYVDSLTLAHPFIKGFEQVMHCLTDEEVRAAAHGEVSEAVAKRKAEDIEGKEGASTVYSTTFYIGLAIEPKQRAYDH
;
A
#
# COMPACT_ATOMS: atom_id res chain seq x y z
N MET A 1 -18.06 -23.57 -4.95
CA MET A 1 -17.53 -22.18 -4.96
C MET A 1 -16.15 -22.21 -4.31
N CYS A 2 -15.11 -21.61 -4.91
CA CYS A 2 -13.77 -21.57 -4.32
C CYS A 2 -13.60 -20.28 -3.50
N ALA A 3 -13.37 -20.40 -2.18
CA ALA A 3 -13.23 -19.27 -1.27
C ALA A 3 -11.95 -18.43 -1.52
N THR A 4 -10.94 -19.01 -2.18
CA THR A 4 -9.64 -18.41 -2.45
C THR A 4 -9.45 -18.00 -3.91
N HIS A 5 -10.54 -17.78 -4.67
CA HIS A 5 -10.49 -17.41 -6.10
C HIS A 5 -9.75 -16.08 -6.40
N ASN A 6 -9.43 -15.28 -5.37
CA ASN A 6 -8.67 -14.04 -5.48
C ASN A 6 -7.16 -14.21 -5.26
N VAL A 7 -6.67 -15.42 -4.96
CA VAL A 7 -5.24 -15.69 -4.84
C VAL A 7 -4.58 -15.63 -6.22
N CYS A 8 -3.48 -14.90 -6.32
CA CYS A 8 -2.63 -14.77 -7.51
C CYS A 8 -1.24 -15.37 -7.24
N ALA A 9 -0.37 -15.42 -8.25
CA ALA A 9 0.95 -16.04 -8.12
C ALA A 9 1.79 -15.38 -7.02
N SER A 10 1.77 -14.03 -6.95
CA SER A 10 2.50 -13.28 -5.93
C SER A 10 1.97 -13.56 -4.53
N THR A 11 0.64 -13.48 -4.34
CA THR A 11 0.05 -13.70 -3.01
C THR A 11 0.19 -15.15 -2.55
N GLN A 12 0.17 -16.12 -3.47
CA GLN A 12 0.51 -17.51 -3.16
C GLN A 12 1.96 -17.66 -2.69
N MET A 13 2.91 -17.03 -3.37
CA MET A 13 4.32 -17.04 -2.96
C MET A 13 4.51 -16.44 -1.57
N ILE A 14 3.89 -15.27 -1.31
CA ILE A 14 3.92 -14.59 -0.01
C ILE A 14 3.36 -15.49 1.10
N MET A 15 2.17 -16.08 0.89
CA MET A 15 1.57 -16.98 1.88
C MET A 15 2.46 -18.20 2.16
N THR A 16 3.10 -18.75 1.12
CA THR A 16 4.01 -19.89 1.26
C THR A 16 5.26 -19.52 2.06
N GLU A 17 5.83 -18.33 1.85
CA GLU A 17 6.95 -17.82 2.65
C GLU A 17 6.56 -17.61 4.11
N GLU A 18 5.39 -17.01 4.37
CA GLU A 18 4.91 -16.79 5.74
C GLU A 18 4.61 -18.11 6.46
N PHE A 19 4.10 -19.14 5.77
CA PHE A 19 3.95 -20.48 6.37
C PHE A 19 5.29 -21.11 6.73
N LYS A 20 6.31 -20.98 5.88
CA LYS A 20 7.67 -21.48 6.19
C LYS A 20 8.26 -20.75 7.40
N LYS A 21 8.12 -19.42 7.44
CA LYS A 21 8.55 -18.60 8.58
C LYS A 21 7.83 -18.98 9.86
N GLY A 22 6.51 -19.15 9.80
CA GLY A 22 5.68 -19.59 10.92
C GLY A 22 6.11 -20.97 11.44
N SER A 23 6.33 -21.95 10.56
CA SER A 23 6.83 -23.28 10.94
C SER A 23 8.16 -23.18 11.70
N ALA A 24 9.12 -22.42 11.16
CA ALA A 24 10.44 -22.27 11.80
C ALA A 24 10.37 -21.58 13.18
N ILE A 25 9.42 -20.67 13.39
CA ILE A 25 9.18 -20.04 14.70
C ILE A 25 8.55 -21.05 15.66
N VAL A 26 7.52 -21.77 15.21
CA VAL A 26 6.84 -22.80 16.02
C VAL A 26 7.82 -23.88 16.48
N ASP A 27 8.70 -24.36 15.60
CA ASP A 27 9.74 -25.33 15.97
C ASP A 27 10.64 -24.80 17.09
N LYS A 28 11.06 -23.53 17.02
CA LYS A 28 11.87 -22.89 18.06
C LYS A 28 11.12 -22.73 19.38
N VAL A 29 9.82 -22.42 19.33
CA VAL A 29 8.95 -22.32 20.50
C VAL A 29 8.81 -23.68 21.18
N ILE A 30 8.62 -24.75 20.42
CA ILE A 30 8.51 -26.13 20.95
C ILE A 30 9.79 -26.56 21.69
N VAL A 31 10.96 -26.18 21.18
CA VAL A 31 12.27 -26.48 21.81
C VAL A 31 12.61 -25.48 22.93
N GLY A 32 11.74 -24.50 23.21
CA GLY A 32 11.92 -23.53 24.29
C GLY A 32 12.93 -22.41 24.00
N SER A 33 13.29 -22.20 22.73
CA SER A 33 14.28 -21.22 22.27
C SER A 33 13.67 -19.91 21.71
N ALA A 34 12.34 -19.82 21.67
CA ALA A 34 11.57 -18.66 21.23
C ALA A 34 10.26 -18.56 22.03
N GLN A 35 9.57 -17.42 21.92
CA GLN A 35 8.28 -17.18 22.58
C GLN A 35 7.13 -17.12 21.57
N TRP A 36 5.90 -17.39 22.02
CA TRP A 36 4.71 -17.25 21.17
C TRP A 36 4.49 -15.83 20.64
N SER A 37 4.96 -14.82 21.37
CA SER A 37 4.98 -13.43 20.91
C SER A 37 5.75 -13.24 19.60
N ASP A 38 6.79 -14.03 19.36
CA ASP A 38 7.63 -13.94 18.15
C ASP A 38 6.81 -14.26 16.88
N LEU A 39 5.86 -15.20 16.99
CA LEU A 39 4.96 -15.59 15.90
C LEU A 39 4.01 -14.44 15.50
N PHE A 40 3.65 -13.59 16.45
CA PHE A 40 2.72 -12.46 16.25
C PHE A 40 3.43 -11.12 16.09
N THR A 41 4.74 -11.13 15.83
CA THR A 41 5.50 -9.92 15.51
C THR A 41 4.87 -9.23 14.31
N LYS A 42 4.70 -7.90 14.38
CA LYS A 42 4.19 -7.11 13.26
C LYS A 42 5.04 -7.33 12.00
N HIS A 43 4.39 -7.42 10.86
CA HIS A 43 5.06 -7.51 9.57
C HIS A 43 5.95 -6.28 9.32
N ASP A 44 7.00 -6.47 8.54
CA ASP A 44 7.98 -5.46 8.14
C ASP A 44 7.75 -4.94 6.72
N PHE A 45 6.51 -5.02 6.21
CA PHE A 45 6.14 -4.70 4.82
C PHE A 45 6.82 -3.44 4.25
N PHE A 46 6.82 -2.32 4.98
CA PHE A 46 7.40 -1.02 4.56
C PHE A 46 8.94 -0.92 4.64
N HIS A 47 9.59 -1.98 5.13
CA HIS A 47 11.04 -2.12 5.16
C HIS A 47 11.52 -3.33 4.33
N LYS A 48 10.60 -4.22 3.93
CA LYS A 48 10.90 -5.45 3.18
C LYS A 48 11.31 -5.19 1.71
N TYR A 49 10.82 -4.13 1.09
CA TYR A 49 11.03 -3.85 -0.33
C TYR A 49 11.84 -2.58 -0.54
N ARG A 50 12.63 -2.56 -1.62
CA ARG A 50 13.35 -1.34 -2.05
C ARG A 50 12.43 -0.35 -2.75
N TYR A 51 11.42 -0.85 -3.44
CA TYR A 51 10.51 -0.06 -4.26
C TYR A 51 9.06 -0.35 -3.88
N TYR A 52 8.24 0.69 -3.90
CA TYR A 52 6.81 0.61 -3.65
C TYR A 52 6.08 1.38 -4.75
N LEU A 53 4.99 0.80 -5.24
CA LEU A 53 4.02 1.52 -6.06
C LEU A 53 2.92 2.06 -5.14
N GLN A 54 2.74 3.37 -5.17
CA GLN A 54 1.68 4.07 -4.45
C GLN A 54 0.50 4.32 -5.40
N VAL A 55 -0.71 3.95 -4.97
CA VAL A 55 -1.95 4.21 -5.71
C VAL A 55 -2.83 5.09 -4.84
N VAL A 56 -3.03 6.34 -5.27
CA VAL A 56 -3.81 7.34 -4.52
C VAL A 56 -5.18 7.49 -5.17
N ALA A 57 -6.24 7.25 -4.40
CA ALA A 57 -7.61 7.57 -4.78
C ALA A 57 -8.04 8.80 -3.98
N SER A 58 -8.37 9.90 -4.64
CA SER A 58 -8.73 11.15 -3.96
C SER A 58 -10.01 11.77 -4.54
N THR A 59 -10.76 12.48 -3.69
CA THR A 59 -11.98 13.21 -4.05
C THR A 59 -12.15 14.44 -3.14
N GLY A 60 -13.00 15.39 -3.56
CA GLY A 60 -13.37 16.56 -2.75
C GLY A 60 -14.55 16.35 -1.79
N SER A 61 -15.09 15.12 -1.69
CA SER A 61 -16.26 14.83 -0.86
C SER A 61 -16.12 13.49 -0.16
N ALA A 62 -16.39 13.45 1.15
CA ALA A 62 -16.33 12.23 1.95
C ALA A 62 -17.23 11.11 1.40
N GLU A 63 -18.44 11.45 0.91
CA GLU A 63 -19.38 10.46 0.37
C GLU A 63 -18.86 9.85 -0.94
N LEU A 64 -18.32 10.70 -1.82
CA LEU A 64 -17.71 10.24 -3.07
C LEU A 64 -16.44 9.42 -2.80
N GLN A 65 -15.66 9.80 -1.78
CA GLN A 65 -14.45 9.08 -1.42
C GLN A 65 -14.73 7.63 -1.06
N LEU A 66 -15.80 7.34 -0.31
CA LEU A 66 -16.13 5.97 0.07
C LEU A 66 -16.41 5.10 -1.18
N LYS A 67 -17.17 5.63 -2.15
CA LYS A 67 -17.49 4.93 -3.40
C LYS A 67 -16.24 4.80 -4.30
N TRP A 68 -15.45 5.87 -4.39
CA TRP A 68 -14.28 5.93 -5.26
C TRP A 68 -13.13 5.05 -4.77
N SER A 69 -12.78 5.15 -3.49
CA SER A 69 -11.75 4.32 -2.87
C SER A 69 -12.09 2.83 -2.96
N GLY A 70 -13.34 2.43 -2.68
CA GLY A 70 -13.78 1.04 -2.85
C GLY A 70 -13.73 0.56 -4.30
N THR A 71 -14.03 1.45 -5.26
CA THR A 71 -13.87 1.14 -6.70
C THR A 71 -12.40 0.89 -7.04
N VAL A 72 -11.50 1.75 -6.58
CA VAL A 72 -10.04 1.60 -6.80
C VAL A 72 -9.52 0.33 -6.12
N GLU A 73 -9.89 0.09 -4.86
CA GLU A 73 -9.52 -1.08 -4.06
C GLU A 73 -9.88 -2.38 -4.79
N SER A 74 -11.10 -2.48 -5.34
CA SER A 74 -11.56 -3.65 -6.09
C SER A 74 -10.71 -3.96 -7.34
N ARG A 75 -9.98 -2.96 -7.86
CA ARG A 75 -9.12 -3.07 -9.05
C ARG A 75 -7.64 -3.27 -8.72
N ILE A 76 -7.21 -3.08 -7.47
CA ILE A 76 -5.80 -3.28 -7.05
C ILE A 76 -5.33 -4.69 -7.40
N ARG A 77 -6.17 -5.71 -7.15
CA ARG A 77 -5.83 -7.10 -7.53
C ARG A 77 -5.62 -7.26 -9.03
N GLN A 78 -6.42 -6.57 -9.85
CA GLN A 78 -6.27 -6.61 -11.31
C GLN A 78 -4.96 -5.96 -11.75
N LEU A 79 -4.54 -4.89 -11.07
CA LEU A 79 -3.23 -4.28 -11.29
C LEU A 79 -2.09 -5.24 -10.89
N VAL A 80 -2.16 -5.87 -9.72
CA VAL A 80 -1.17 -6.87 -9.26
C VAL A 80 -1.02 -8.00 -10.28
N MET A 81 -2.14 -8.57 -10.74
CA MET A 81 -2.11 -9.63 -11.77
C MET A 81 -1.46 -9.17 -13.07
N LYS A 82 -1.57 -7.89 -13.46
CA LYS A 82 -0.89 -7.36 -14.64
C LYS A 82 0.61 -7.13 -14.40
N LEU A 83 0.98 -6.68 -13.19
CA LEU A 83 2.37 -6.47 -12.80
C LEU A 83 3.15 -7.80 -12.77
N GLU A 84 2.50 -8.91 -12.46
CA GLU A 84 3.08 -10.26 -12.51
C GLU A 84 3.57 -10.69 -13.91
N TYR A 85 3.07 -10.07 -14.99
CA TYR A 85 3.52 -10.36 -16.36
C TYR A 85 4.69 -9.48 -16.82
N VAL A 86 5.20 -8.59 -15.96
CA VAL A 86 6.35 -7.75 -16.28
C VAL A 86 7.62 -8.54 -15.99
N ASP A 87 8.39 -8.90 -17.03
CA ASP A 87 9.54 -9.81 -16.93
C ASP A 87 10.58 -9.43 -15.85
N SER A 88 10.81 -8.13 -15.63
CA SER A 88 11.77 -7.67 -14.61
C SER A 88 11.23 -7.75 -13.17
N LEU A 89 9.94 -8.00 -12.98
CA LEU A 89 9.28 -7.99 -11.70
C LEU A 89 9.11 -9.43 -11.19
N THR A 90 9.79 -9.76 -10.09
CA THR A 90 9.70 -11.09 -9.47
C THR A 90 8.49 -11.26 -8.55
N LEU A 91 8.07 -10.18 -7.88
CA LEU A 91 6.95 -10.21 -6.94
C LEU A 91 6.25 -8.84 -6.87
N ALA A 92 4.92 -8.85 -6.92
CA ALA A 92 4.06 -7.73 -6.57
C ALA A 92 3.30 -8.05 -5.26
N HIS A 93 3.67 -7.41 -4.15
CA HIS A 93 3.04 -7.64 -2.85
C HIS A 93 2.05 -6.52 -2.52
N PRO A 94 0.74 -6.69 -2.74
CA PRO A 94 -0.25 -5.70 -2.31
C PRO A 94 -0.34 -5.66 -0.79
N PHE A 95 -0.33 -4.45 -0.22
CA PHE A 95 -0.63 -4.26 1.18
C PHE A 95 -2.13 -4.46 1.44
N ILE A 96 -2.47 -5.03 2.60
CA ILE A 96 -3.84 -5.48 2.91
C ILE A 96 -4.83 -4.36 3.25
N LYS A 97 -4.38 -3.12 3.36
CA LYS A 97 -5.20 -2.01 3.86
C LYS A 97 -4.91 -0.71 3.12
N GLY A 98 -5.95 0.06 2.81
CA GLY A 98 -5.83 1.45 2.39
C GLY A 98 -5.54 2.40 3.56
N PHE A 99 -4.74 3.44 3.31
CA PHE A 99 -4.45 4.50 4.28
C PHE A 99 -5.30 5.72 3.95
N GLU A 100 -6.27 6.00 4.81
CA GLU A 100 -7.16 7.15 4.66
C GLU A 100 -6.53 8.40 5.24
N GLN A 101 -6.68 9.52 4.53
CA GLN A 101 -6.22 10.84 4.97
C GLN A 101 -7.24 11.91 4.56
N VAL A 102 -7.43 12.88 5.44
CA VAL A 102 -8.21 14.10 5.19
C VAL A 102 -7.24 15.27 5.24
N MET A 103 -7.23 16.07 4.18
CA MET A 103 -6.29 17.17 4.01
C MET A 103 -7.07 18.46 3.82
N HIS A 104 -6.72 19.47 4.59
CA HIS A 104 -7.32 20.79 4.53
C HIS A 104 -6.39 21.73 3.76
N CYS A 105 -6.83 22.17 2.59
CA CYS A 105 -6.04 22.96 1.64
C CYS A 105 -6.59 24.39 1.57
N LEU A 106 -5.71 25.37 1.42
CA LEU A 106 -6.01 26.80 1.31
C LEU A 106 -6.00 27.29 -0.14
N THR A 107 -5.27 26.60 -1.02
CA THR A 107 -5.09 27.00 -2.42
C THR A 107 -5.36 25.82 -3.35
N ASP A 108 -5.72 26.12 -4.60
CA ASP A 108 -5.89 25.12 -5.65
C ASP A 108 -4.62 24.32 -5.94
N GLU A 109 -3.45 24.89 -5.67
CA GLU A 109 -2.16 24.20 -5.78
C GLU A 109 -2.01 23.15 -4.69
N GLU A 110 -2.34 23.49 -3.44
CA GLU A 110 -2.36 22.53 -2.34
C GLU A 110 -3.40 21.43 -2.58
N VAL A 111 -4.58 21.76 -3.14
CA VAL A 111 -5.60 20.77 -3.50
C VAL A 111 -5.06 19.79 -4.54
N ARG A 112 -4.40 20.28 -5.60
CA ARG A 112 -3.80 19.42 -6.63
C ARG A 112 -2.68 18.54 -6.07
N ALA A 113 -1.77 19.11 -5.29
CA ALA A 113 -0.69 18.35 -4.66
C ALA A 113 -1.25 17.25 -3.73
N ALA A 114 -2.17 17.61 -2.84
CA ALA A 114 -2.86 16.67 -1.95
C ALA A 114 -3.57 15.55 -2.72
N ALA A 115 -4.25 15.87 -3.82
CA ALA A 115 -4.93 14.90 -4.66
C ALA A 115 -3.98 13.87 -5.30
N HIS A 116 -2.72 14.24 -5.53
CA HIS A 116 -1.67 13.36 -6.05
C HIS A 116 -0.87 12.64 -4.95
N GLY A 117 -1.20 12.86 -3.67
CA GLY A 117 -0.47 12.27 -2.54
C GLY A 117 0.80 13.05 -2.15
N GLU A 118 1.02 14.23 -2.72
CA GLU A 118 2.09 15.15 -2.35
C GLU A 118 1.60 16.06 -1.23
N VAL A 119 1.96 15.70 0.01
CA VAL A 119 1.49 16.43 1.20
C VAL A 119 2.64 17.24 1.79
N SER A 120 2.53 18.56 1.74
CA SER A 120 3.45 19.44 2.45
C SER A 120 3.27 19.31 3.96
N GLU A 121 4.31 19.56 4.76
CA GLU A 121 4.19 19.56 6.22
C GLU A 121 3.12 20.52 6.72
N ALA A 122 2.94 21.65 6.02
CA ALA A 122 1.93 22.65 6.35
C ALA A 122 0.51 22.07 6.20
N VAL A 123 0.23 21.36 5.10
CA VAL A 123 -1.06 20.70 4.88
C VAL A 123 -1.27 19.54 5.85
N ALA A 124 -0.22 18.74 6.13
CA ALA A 124 -0.30 17.60 7.04
C ALA A 124 -0.63 17.97 8.49
N LYS A 125 -0.21 19.17 8.93
CA LYS A 125 -0.45 19.67 10.29
C LYS A 125 -1.74 20.49 10.41
N ARG A 126 -2.36 20.87 9.29
CA ARG A 126 -3.53 21.75 9.24
C ARG A 126 -4.80 21.01 9.65
N LYS A 127 -5.68 21.69 10.38
CA LYS A 127 -6.98 21.19 10.82
C LYS A 127 -8.12 21.90 10.10
N ALA A 128 -9.34 21.39 10.32
CA ALA A 128 -10.54 21.94 9.71
C ALA A 128 -10.80 23.41 10.13
N GLU A 129 -10.46 23.76 11.37
CA GLU A 129 -10.65 25.13 11.90
C GLU A 129 -9.73 26.15 11.20
N ASP A 130 -8.56 25.71 10.72
CA ASP A 130 -7.57 26.59 10.08
C ASP A 130 -7.99 27.07 8.69
N ILE A 131 -8.99 26.43 8.09
CA ILE A 131 -9.52 26.76 6.77
C ILE A 131 -10.89 27.45 6.81
N GLU A 132 -11.50 27.55 7.99
CA GLU A 132 -12.84 28.12 8.15
C GLU A 132 -12.87 29.60 7.76
N GLY A 133 -13.83 29.98 6.91
CA GLY A 133 -13.99 31.36 6.43
C GLY A 133 -12.93 31.85 5.44
N LYS A 134 -12.00 30.99 5.00
CA LYS A 134 -10.99 31.34 4.00
C LYS A 134 -11.50 31.06 2.59
N GLU A 135 -11.53 32.11 1.78
CA GLU A 135 -11.93 32.02 0.38
C GLU A 135 -10.93 31.16 -0.41
N GLY A 136 -11.44 30.19 -1.19
CA GLY A 136 -10.61 29.25 -1.95
C GLY A 136 -10.14 28.00 -1.17
N ALA A 137 -10.46 27.90 0.13
CA ALA A 137 -10.11 26.72 0.90
C ALA A 137 -11.03 25.52 0.60
N SER A 138 -10.45 24.31 0.60
CA SER A 138 -11.16 23.08 0.28
C SER A 138 -10.58 21.88 1.03
N THR A 139 -11.35 20.81 1.16
CA THR A 139 -10.92 19.58 1.81
C THR A 139 -10.76 18.47 0.78
N VAL A 140 -9.63 17.77 0.82
CA VAL A 140 -9.35 16.60 0.00
C VAL A 140 -9.38 15.36 0.87
N TYR A 141 -10.18 14.39 0.45
CA TYR A 141 -10.23 13.06 1.03
C TYR A 141 -9.41 12.13 0.15
N SER A 142 -8.54 11.32 0.73
CA SER A 142 -7.73 10.37 -0.02
C SER A 142 -7.61 9.04 0.68
N THR A 143 -7.42 7.99 -0.12
CA THR A 143 -7.12 6.63 0.32
C THR A 143 -5.94 6.15 -0.50
N THR A 144 -4.84 5.82 0.17
CA THR A 144 -3.60 5.37 -0.47
C THR A 144 -3.42 3.88 -0.30
N PHE A 145 -3.15 3.16 -1.38
CA PHE A 145 -2.79 1.75 -1.40
C PHE A 145 -1.31 1.59 -1.77
N TYR A 146 -0.66 0.56 -1.24
CA TYR A 146 0.74 0.27 -1.51
C TYR A 146 0.91 -1.12 -2.08
N ILE A 147 1.81 -1.25 -3.06
CA ILE A 147 2.27 -2.53 -3.60
C ILE A 147 3.80 -2.55 -3.50
N GLY A 148 4.34 -3.46 -2.70
CA GLY A 148 5.78 -3.71 -2.63
C GLY A 148 6.26 -4.42 -3.89
N LEU A 149 7.36 -3.95 -4.47
CA LEU A 149 7.91 -4.48 -5.73
C LEU A 149 9.27 -5.10 -5.48
N ALA A 150 9.41 -6.40 -5.79
CA ALA A 150 10.71 -7.05 -5.88
C ALA A 150 11.13 -7.12 -7.36
N ILE A 151 12.21 -6.41 -7.70
CA ILE A 151 12.70 -6.27 -9.07
C ILE A 151 14.02 -7.03 -9.18
N GLU A 152 14.15 -7.87 -10.20
CA GLU A 152 15.42 -8.53 -10.50
C GLU A 152 16.45 -7.52 -10.99
N PRO A 153 17.71 -7.58 -10.52
CA PRO A 153 18.76 -6.74 -11.08
C PRO A 153 18.95 -7.13 -12.55
N LYS A 154 18.74 -6.17 -13.46
CA LYS A 154 19.01 -6.36 -14.88
C LYS A 154 20.43 -6.93 -15.03
N GLN A 155 20.58 -8.15 -15.56
CA GLN A 155 21.88 -8.67 -15.97
C GLN A 155 22.49 -7.62 -16.89
N ARG A 156 23.60 -7.00 -16.47
CA ARG A 156 24.38 -6.15 -17.36
C ARG A 156 24.78 -7.05 -18.52
N ALA A 157 24.21 -6.80 -19.69
CA ALA A 157 24.71 -7.39 -20.92
C ALA A 157 26.19 -6.99 -20.97
N TYR A 158 27.08 -7.97 -20.80
CA TYR A 158 28.45 -7.81 -21.22
C TYR A 158 28.39 -7.77 -22.74
N ASP A 159 28.42 -6.54 -23.29
CA ASP A 159 28.70 -6.34 -24.70
C ASP A 159 30.14 -6.85 -24.93
N HIS A 160 30.25 -7.96 -25.66
CA HIS A 160 31.50 -8.55 -26.13
C HIS A 160 31.95 -7.89 -27.43
#